data_AF-A0A6P0NJD1-F1
#
_entry.id   AF-A0A6P0NJD1-F1
#
_cell.length_a   1.000
_cell.length_b   1.000
_cell.length_c   1.000
_cell.angle_alpha   90.00
_cell.angle_beta   90.00
_cell.angle_gamma   90.00
#
_symmetry.space_group_name_H-M   'P 1'
#
loop_
_entity.id
_entity.type
_entity.pdbx_description
1 polymer ?
#
loop_
_entity_poly.entity_id
_entity_poly.type
_entity_poly.pdbx_seq_one_letter_code
_entity_poly.pdbx_strand_id
1 'polypeptide(L)'
;MNYWTTKLTRKFNLILVITFLISVLATGAFLSTWLYSEVERNMDRQVLLLLNLMQSNRNYTSDYVKRRLLEEKSDGNYFVPELVPSYGAHKTFEDFMSEGNSSNPIYYKEATLNPTNLRDQADDYEQGLIQTFRQTQQEQISGYRTLPMSDNPNPRVYFVARPLVVDRPS
;
A
#
# COMPACT_ATOMS: atom_id res chain seq x y z
N MET A 1 14.41 -51.29 -40.66
CA MET A 1 14.33 -49.88 -40.24
C MET A 1 15.75 -49.35 -40.06
N ASN A 2 16.21 -48.39 -40.88
CA ASN A 2 17.63 -48.03 -41.00
C ASN A 2 18.18 -47.35 -39.73
N TYR A 3 19.11 -48.02 -39.04
CA TYR A 3 19.79 -47.54 -37.81
C TYR A 3 20.45 -46.15 -37.94
N TRP A 4 20.80 -45.73 -39.15
CA TRP A 4 21.38 -44.41 -39.43
C TRP A 4 20.37 -43.27 -39.32
N THR A 5 19.12 -43.52 -39.74
CA THR A 5 18.05 -42.51 -39.70
C THR A 5 17.60 -42.20 -38.28
N THR A 6 17.44 -43.23 -37.44
CA THR A 6 17.04 -43.09 -36.03
C THR A 6 18.09 -42.36 -35.19
N LYS A 7 19.38 -42.57 -35.49
CA LYS A 7 20.49 -41.89 -34.79
C LYS A 7 20.56 -40.40 -35.12
N LEU A 8 20.20 -40.01 -36.34
CA LEU A 8 20.14 -38.60 -36.76
C LEU A 8 18.91 -37.89 -36.17
N THR A 9 17.73 -38.52 -36.24
CA THR A 9 16.49 -37.98 -35.64
C THR A 9 16.64 -37.78 -34.13
N ARG A 10 17.31 -38.70 -33.42
CA ARG A 10 17.56 -38.54 -31.98
C ARG A 10 18.45 -37.33 -31.66
N LYS A 11 19.51 -37.11 -32.43
CA LYS A 11 20.41 -35.95 -32.25
C LYS A 11 19.69 -34.63 -32.53
N PHE A 12 18.93 -34.57 -33.62
CA PHE A 12 18.14 -33.40 -33.99
C PHE A 12 17.09 -33.06 -32.93
N ASN A 13 16.34 -34.06 -32.47
CA ASN A 13 15.32 -33.86 -31.43
C ASN A 13 15.94 -33.43 -30.10
N LEU A 14 17.13 -33.94 -29.75
CA LEU A 14 17.84 -33.54 -28.52
C LEU A 14 18.25 -32.07 -28.55
N ILE A 15 18.73 -31.58 -29.71
CA ILE A 15 19.04 -30.14 -29.88
C ILE A 15 17.77 -29.30 -29.75
N LEU A 16 16.66 -29.75 -30.34
CA LEU A 16 15.36 -29.06 -30.29
C LEU A 16 14.82 -28.96 -28.86
N VAL A 17 14.92 -30.03 -28.06
CA VAL A 17 14.52 -30.02 -26.65
C VAL A 17 15.40 -29.07 -25.84
N ILE A 18 16.72 -29.05 -26.08
CA ILE A 18 17.64 -28.16 -25.36
C ILE A 18 17.33 -26.70 -25.69
N THR A 19 17.18 -26.34 -26.97
CA THR A 19 16.87 -24.96 -27.36
C THR A 19 15.49 -24.53 -26.85
N PHE A 20 14.51 -25.43 -26.85
CA PHE A 20 13.19 -25.18 -26.25
C PHE A 20 13.30 -24.89 -24.76
N LEU A 21 14.00 -25.74 -23.99
CA LEU A 21 14.18 -25.55 -22.55
C LEU A 21 14.90 -24.25 -22.22
N ILE A 22 15.96 -23.91 -22.97
CA ILE A 22 16.68 -22.65 -22.80
C ILE A 22 15.75 -21.46 -23.05
N SER A 23 14.93 -21.52 -24.11
CA SER A 23 14.01 -20.43 -24.44
C SER A 23 12.94 -20.25 -23.36
N VAL A 24 12.34 -21.35 -22.86
CA VAL A 24 11.33 -21.30 -21.79
C VAL A 24 11.93 -20.75 -20.50
N LEU A 25 13.13 -21.17 -20.12
CA LEU A 25 13.79 -20.68 -18.92
C LEU A 25 14.17 -19.20 -19.04
N ALA A 26 14.68 -18.78 -20.21
CA ALA A 26 15.03 -17.38 -20.46
C ALA A 26 13.79 -16.48 -20.43
N THR A 27 12.70 -16.88 -21.09
CA THR A 27 11.43 -16.15 -21.07
C THR A 27 10.82 -16.12 -19.67
N GLY A 28 10.84 -17.24 -18.93
CA GLY A 28 10.33 -17.30 -17.57
C GLY A 28 11.10 -16.40 -16.60
N ALA A 29 12.43 -16.39 -16.69
CA ALA A 29 13.27 -15.49 -15.89
C ALA A 29 13.03 -14.02 -16.24
N PHE A 30 12.93 -13.69 -17.53
CA PHE A 30 12.67 -12.33 -18.00
C PHE A 30 11.27 -11.83 -17.60
N LEU A 31 10.25 -12.67 -17.73
CA LEU A 31 8.88 -12.31 -17.37
C LEU A 31 8.75 -12.10 -15.87
N SER A 32 9.41 -12.94 -15.06
CA SER A 32 9.43 -12.80 -13.61
C SER A 32 9.96 -11.43 -13.20
N THR A 33 11.14 -11.04 -13.67
CA THR A 33 11.75 -9.74 -13.31
C THR A 33 10.96 -8.55 -13.84
N TRP A 34 10.41 -8.66 -15.05
CA TRP A 34 9.61 -7.61 -15.65
C TRP A 34 8.30 -7.37 -14.90
N LEU A 35 7.60 -8.45 -14.53
CA LEU A 35 6.30 -8.40 -13.87
C LEU A 35 6.37 -7.72 -12.50
N TYR A 36 7.41 -8.00 -11.69
CA TYR A 36 7.56 -7.35 -10.38
C TYR A 36 7.67 -5.83 -10.50
N SER A 37 8.43 -5.33 -11.48
CA SER A 37 8.65 -3.88 -11.63
C SER A 37 7.39 -3.11 -12.07
N GLU A 38 6.53 -3.75 -12.87
CA GLU A 38 5.30 -3.13 -13.39
C GLU A 38 4.17 -3.18 -12.35
N VAL A 39 4.12 -4.24 -11.55
CA VAL A 39 3.16 -4.36 -10.43
C VAL A 39 3.43 -3.28 -9.39
N GLU A 40 4.67 -3.04 -9.01
CA GLU A 40 5.03 -1.99 -8.03
C GLU A 40 4.61 -0.59 -8.49
N ARG A 41 4.93 -0.22 -9.74
CA ARG A 41 4.57 1.11 -10.28
C ARG A 41 3.07 1.37 -10.34
N ASN A 42 2.29 0.35 -10.71
CA ASN A 42 0.84 0.48 -10.81
C ASN A 42 0.18 0.50 -9.43
N MET A 43 0.68 -0.29 -8.48
CA MET A 43 0.23 -0.25 -7.09
C MET A 43 0.55 1.09 -6.42
N ASP A 44 1.73 1.65 -6.66
CA ASP A 44 2.11 2.97 -6.18
C ASP A 44 1.08 4.03 -6.57
N ARG A 45 0.74 4.14 -7.86
CA ARG A 45 -0.22 5.17 -8.32
C ARG A 45 -1.59 5.07 -7.64
N GLN A 46 -2.11 3.85 -7.48
CA GLN A 46 -3.41 3.63 -6.86
C GLN A 46 -3.38 3.96 -5.36
N VAL A 47 -2.38 3.46 -4.64
CA VAL A 47 -2.20 3.74 -3.20
C VAL A 47 -1.99 5.24 -2.97
N LEU A 48 -1.21 5.89 -3.82
CA LEU A 48 -0.98 7.33 -3.74
C LEU A 48 -2.23 8.15 -4.00
N LEU A 49 -3.08 7.73 -4.94
CA LEU A 49 -4.37 8.38 -5.17
C LEU A 49 -5.25 8.29 -3.92
N LEU A 50 -5.33 7.11 -3.30
CA LEU A 50 -6.10 6.91 -2.07
C LEU A 50 -5.53 7.72 -0.89
N LEU A 51 -4.22 7.74 -0.72
CA LEU A 51 -3.56 8.56 0.31
C LEU A 51 -3.86 10.05 0.12
N ASN A 52 -3.78 10.56 -1.11
CA ASN A 52 -4.12 11.94 -1.42
C ASN A 52 -5.60 12.24 -1.18
N LEU A 53 -6.49 11.29 -1.51
CA LEU A 53 -7.92 11.43 -1.25
C LEU A 53 -8.21 11.52 0.25
N MET A 54 -7.59 10.66 1.06
CA MET A 54 -7.75 10.69 2.52
C MET A 54 -7.18 11.98 3.12
N GLN A 55 -6.03 12.44 2.63
CA GLN A 55 -5.49 13.74 3.04
C GLN A 55 -6.42 14.89 2.66
N SER A 56 -7.02 14.86 1.46
CA SER A 56 -7.99 15.87 1.02
C SER A 56 -9.24 15.86 1.92
N ASN A 57 -9.73 14.69 2.31
CA ASN A 57 -10.85 14.55 3.23
C ASN A 57 -10.52 15.11 4.63
N ARG A 58 -9.32 14.83 5.16
CA ARG A 58 -8.83 15.46 6.41
C ARG A 58 -8.83 16.97 6.30
N ASN A 59 -8.26 17.51 5.22
CA ASN A 59 -8.17 18.96 5.00
C ASN A 59 -9.57 19.57 4.92
N TYR A 60 -10.50 18.94 4.20
CA TYR A 60 -11.89 19.39 4.12
C TYR A 60 -12.56 19.44 5.51
N THR A 61 -12.38 18.37 6.30
CA THR A 61 -12.95 18.27 7.64
C THR A 61 -12.36 19.33 8.57
N SER A 62 -11.05 19.56 8.52
CA SER A 62 -10.37 20.59 9.31
C SER A 62 -10.78 22.01 8.90
N ASP A 63 -10.69 22.33 7.61
CA ASP A 63 -10.74 23.70 7.11
C ASP A 63 -12.17 24.23 6.96
N TYR A 64 -13.14 23.34 6.70
CA TYR A 64 -14.53 23.72 6.44
C TYR A 64 -15.49 23.22 7.50
N VAL A 65 -15.47 21.91 7.84
CA VAL A 65 -16.46 21.31 8.74
C VAL A 65 -16.24 21.78 10.17
N LYS A 66 -15.06 21.50 10.73
CA LYS A 66 -14.70 21.86 12.10
C LYS A 66 -14.74 23.37 12.31
N ARG A 67 -14.13 24.13 11.41
CA ARG A 67 -14.11 25.60 11.50
C ARG A 67 -15.53 26.19 11.57
N ARG A 68 -16.42 25.81 10.65
CA ARG A 68 -17.78 26.34 10.60
C ARG A 68 -18.61 25.96 11.82
N LEU A 69 -18.48 24.71 12.29
CA LEU A 69 -19.24 24.22 13.45
C LEU A 69 -18.75 24.85 14.76
N LEU A 70 -17.45 25.14 14.91
CA LEU A 70 -16.93 25.89 16.06
C LEU A 70 -17.34 27.38 16.03
N GLU A 71 -17.49 27.97 14.85
CA GLU A 71 -18.04 29.33 14.68
C GLU A 71 -19.54 29.39 15.05
N GLU A 72 -20.29 28.30 14.83
CA GLU A 72 -21.75 28.24 15.03
C GLU A 72 -22.17 27.70 16.42
N LYS A 73 -21.36 26.83 17.06
CA LYS A 73 -21.68 26.23 18.36
C LYS A 73 -20.64 26.59 19.43
N SER A 74 -21.04 27.48 20.34
CA SER A 74 -20.26 27.89 21.52
C SER A 74 -20.47 27.00 22.75
N ASP A 75 -21.41 26.05 22.73
CA ASP A 75 -21.69 25.13 23.85
C ASP A 75 -20.95 23.79 23.66
N GLY A 76 -19.66 23.82 23.98
CA GLY A 76 -18.69 22.72 23.79
C GLY A 76 -18.81 21.54 24.76
N ASN A 77 -20.02 21.06 25.06
CA ASN A 77 -20.22 20.07 26.13
C ASN A 77 -20.31 18.60 25.66
N TYR A 78 -20.18 18.31 24.37
CA TYR A 78 -20.19 16.94 23.87
C TYR A 78 -19.21 16.72 22.71
N PHE A 79 -18.58 15.54 22.70
CA PHE A 79 -17.65 15.12 21.65
C PHE A 79 -18.41 14.77 20.36
N VAL A 80 -17.93 15.30 19.22
CA VAL A 80 -18.48 15.04 17.89
C VAL A 80 -17.38 14.43 17.02
N PRO A 81 -17.42 13.11 16.74
CA PRO A 81 -16.36 12.43 16.01
C PRO A 81 -16.17 12.96 14.58
N GLU A 82 -17.23 13.44 13.94
CA GLU A 82 -17.19 14.03 12.59
C GLU A 82 -16.34 15.31 12.51
N LEU A 83 -16.01 15.94 13.64
CA LEU A 83 -15.08 17.07 13.69
C LEU A 83 -13.61 16.65 13.73
N VAL A 84 -13.33 15.37 13.95
CA VAL A 84 -11.97 14.83 13.99
C VAL A 84 -11.54 14.46 12.57
N PRO A 85 -10.52 15.11 11.98
CA PRO A 85 -10.13 14.87 10.59
C PRO A 85 -9.79 13.41 10.28
N SER A 86 -9.11 12.71 11.20
CA SER A 86 -8.77 11.30 11.02
C SER A 86 -9.99 10.38 11.02
N TYR A 87 -11.06 10.75 11.75
CA TYR A 87 -12.31 9.99 11.73
C TYR A 87 -12.99 10.07 10.37
N GLY A 88 -13.14 11.29 9.82
CA GLY A 88 -13.75 11.50 8.50
C GLY A 88 -12.98 10.78 7.39
N ALA A 89 -11.64 10.88 7.38
CA ALA A 89 -10.81 10.19 6.41
C ALA A 89 -10.96 8.68 6.53
N HIS A 90 -10.86 8.12 7.74
CA HIS A 90 -10.96 6.68 7.91
C HIS A 90 -12.34 6.14 7.56
N LYS A 91 -13.43 6.82 7.95
CA LYS A 91 -14.79 6.41 7.61
C LYS A 91 -15.02 6.42 6.11
N THR A 92 -14.54 7.47 5.43
CA THR A 92 -14.60 7.57 3.96
C THR A 92 -13.82 6.44 3.30
N PHE A 93 -12.64 6.08 3.83
CA PHE A 93 -11.86 4.94 3.35
C PHE A 93 -12.61 3.62 3.52
N GLU A 94 -13.12 3.35 4.72
CA GLU A 94 -13.89 2.13 5.02
C GLU A 94 -15.10 1.98 4.08
N ASP A 95 -15.86 3.06 3.91
CA ASP A 95 -17.06 3.06 3.06
C ASP A 95 -16.67 2.81 1.59
N PHE A 96 -15.63 3.50 1.09
CA PHE A 96 -15.11 3.28 -0.26
C PHE A 96 -14.65 1.84 -0.52
N MET A 97 -14.02 1.21 0.47
CA MET A 97 -13.56 -0.18 0.35
C MET A 97 -14.72 -1.19 0.45
N SER A 98 -15.78 -0.86 1.17
CA SER A 98 -16.96 -1.73 1.34
C SER A 98 -17.76 -1.95 0.04
N GLU A 99 -17.65 -1.03 -0.91
CA GLU A 99 -18.32 -1.09 -2.22
C GLU A 99 -17.71 -2.11 -3.20
N GLY A 100 -16.65 -2.82 -2.80
CA GLY A 100 -15.97 -3.81 -3.66
C GLY A 100 -15.08 -3.20 -4.75
N ASN A 101 -14.72 -1.92 -4.60
CA ASN A 101 -13.93 -1.14 -5.57
C ASN A 101 -12.46 -1.59 -5.72
N SER A 102 -12.01 -2.62 -5.00
CA SER A 102 -10.62 -3.10 -5.07
C SER A 102 -10.54 -4.62 -5.12
N SER A 103 -9.85 -5.14 -6.14
CA SER A 103 -9.56 -6.57 -6.30
C SER A 103 -8.59 -7.11 -5.24
N ASN A 104 -7.86 -6.22 -4.55
CA ASN A 104 -6.89 -6.55 -3.50
C ASN A 104 -7.27 -5.84 -2.19
N PRO A 105 -7.07 -6.48 -1.03
CA PRO A 105 -7.31 -5.84 0.26
C PRO A 105 -6.27 -4.72 0.49
N ILE A 106 -6.72 -3.47 0.51
CA ILE A 106 -5.91 -2.29 0.83
C ILE A 106 -6.27 -1.84 2.25
N TYR A 107 -5.26 -1.49 3.03
CA TYR A 107 -5.42 -0.99 4.39
C TYR A 107 -4.87 0.42 4.51
N TYR A 108 -5.59 1.28 5.21
CA TYR A 108 -5.19 2.65 5.51
C TYR A 108 -5.03 2.82 7.02
N LYS A 109 -3.92 3.43 7.44
CA LYS A 109 -3.61 3.72 8.83
C LYS A 109 -2.86 5.05 8.94
N GLU A 110 -3.29 5.90 9.87
CA GLU A 110 -2.57 7.11 10.25
C GLU A 110 -1.63 6.83 11.42
N ALA A 111 -0.55 6.08 11.19
CA ALA A 111 0.36 5.67 12.27
C ALA A 111 1.03 6.88 12.95
N THR A 112 0.76 7.05 14.24
CA THR A 112 1.33 8.14 15.05
C THR A 112 1.80 7.64 16.42
N LEU A 113 2.75 8.37 17.03
CA LEU A 113 3.31 8.00 18.34
C LEU A 113 2.29 8.18 19.49
N ASN A 114 1.46 9.22 19.40
CA ASN A 114 0.48 9.59 20.42
C ASN A 114 -0.87 9.93 19.74
N PRO A 115 -1.61 8.93 19.26
CA PRO A 115 -2.88 9.16 18.57
C PRO A 115 -4.02 9.49 19.55
N THR A 116 -5.08 10.11 19.04
CA THR A 116 -6.37 10.20 19.74
C THR A 116 -7.11 8.85 19.77
N ASN A 117 -6.82 7.95 18.83
CA ASN A 117 -7.42 6.61 18.73
C ASN A 117 -6.32 5.54 18.76
N LEU A 118 -6.44 4.54 19.64
CA LEU A 118 -5.45 3.45 19.78
C LEU A 118 -5.22 2.65 18.49
N ARG A 119 -6.21 2.59 17.58
CA ARG A 119 -6.03 1.97 16.26
C ARG A 119 -4.90 2.60 15.46
N ASP A 120 -4.66 3.89 15.66
CA ASP A 120 -3.67 4.69 14.93
C ASP A 120 -2.29 4.68 15.64
N GLN A 121 -2.14 3.91 16.71
CA GLN A 121 -0.88 3.82 17.45
C GLN A 121 0.18 3.10 16.60
N ALA A 122 1.34 3.74 16.48
CA ALA A 122 2.46 3.22 15.71
C ALA A 122 3.07 1.97 16.36
N ASP A 123 3.20 0.89 15.59
CA ASP A 123 4.00 -0.27 15.97
C ASP A 123 5.51 -0.01 15.85
N ASP A 124 6.36 -0.95 16.27
CA ASP A 124 7.81 -0.78 16.27
C ASP A 124 8.40 -0.46 14.87
N TYR A 125 7.80 -1.03 13.81
CA TYR A 125 8.24 -0.78 12.44
C TYR A 125 7.85 0.63 11.98
N GLU A 126 6.60 1.02 12.26
CA GLU A 126 6.07 2.35 11.95
C GLU A 126 6.79 3.44 12.74
N GLN A 127 7.16 3.19 14.00
CA GLN A 127 8.00 4.07 14.79
C GLN A 127 9.35 4.31 14.11
N GLY A 128 9.97 3.27 13.55
CA GLY A 128 11.17 3.38 12.73
C GLY A 128 10.97 4.30 11.52
N LEU A 129 9.88 4.10 10.76
CA LEU A 129 9.54 4.97 9.62
C LEU A 129 9.33 6.43 10.05
N ILE A 130 8.63 6.67 11.15
CA ILE A 130 8.41 8.00 11.71
C ILE A 130 9.74 8.68 12.04
N GLN A 131 10.69 7.95 12.65
CA GLN A 131 12.03 8.48 12.92
C GLN A 131 12.79 8.79 11.62
N THR A 132 12.72 7.91 10.62
CA THR A 132 13.32 8.18 9.31
C THR A 132 12.77 9.46 8.69
N PHE A 133 11.45 9.63 8.62
CA PHE A 133 10.83 10.85 8.08
C PHE A 133 11.27 12.11 8.81
N ARG A 134 11.42 12.07 10.14
CA ARG A 134 11.90 13.19 10.95
C ARG A 134 13.37 13.56 10.67
N GLN A 135 14.20 12.58 10.32
CA GLN A 135 15.63 12.77 10.10
C GLN A 135 15.98 13.12 8.65
N THR A 136 15.32 12.50 7.68
CA THR A 136 15.71 12.57 6.26
C THR A 136 14.87 13.54 5.44
N GLN A 137 13.77 14.07 6.00
CA GLN A 137 12.78 14.90 5.29
C GLN A 137 12.28 14.28 3.98
N GLN A 138 12.31 12.95 3.86
CA GLN A 138 11.75 12.26 2.70
C GLN A 138 10.24 12.45 2.64
N GLU A 139 9.70 12.67 1.44
CA GLU A 139 8.26 12.83 1.25
C GLU A 139 7.53 11.49 1.14
N GLN A 140 8.26 10.42 0.84
CA GLN A 140 7.68 9.09 0.63
C GLN A 140 8.71 8.00 0.89
N ILE A 141 8.27 6.91 1.52
CA ILE A 141 9.01 5.65 1.65
C ILE A 141 8.06 4.53 1.26
N SER A 142 8.48 3.63 0.37
CA SER A 142 7.71 2.44 0.02
C SER A 142 8.60 1.19 0.06
N GLY A 143 7.97 0.04 0.16
CA GLY A 143 8.68 -1.22 0.23
C GLY A 143 7.78 -2.35 0.71
N TYR A 144 8.41 -3.40 1.23
CA TYR A 144 7.70 -4.56 1.76
C TYR A 144 7.97 -4.73 3.24
N ARG A 145 6.93 -5.10 3.98
CA ARG A 145 7.04 -5.47 5.39
C ARG A 145 6.20 -6.71 5.67
N THR A 146 6.49 -7.36 6.78
CA THR A 146 5.65 -8.42 7.31
C THR A 146 4.66 -7.81 8.30
N LEU A 147 3.37 -8.15 8.16
CA LEU A 147 2.34 -7.77 9.12
C LEU A 147 1.76 -9.02 9.76
N PRO A 148 1.63 -9.11 11.08
CA PRO A 148 0.85 -10.17 11.69
C PRO A 148 -0.63 -9.96 11.31
N MET A 149 -1.17 -10.80 10.44
CA MET A 149 -2.60 -10.79 10.09
C MET A 149 -3.29 -12.03 10.67
N SER A 150 -4.61 -11.94 10.90
CA SER A 150 -5.42 -13.02 11.51
C SER A 150 -5.23 -14.38 10.81
N ASP A 151 -5.14 -14.38 9.48
CA ASP A 151 -5.20 -15.63 8.69
C ASP A 151 -3.82 -16.13 8.24
N ASN A 152 -2.79 -15.32 8.43
CA ASN A 152 -1.41 -15.68 8.11
C ASN A 152 -0.48 -14.94 9.09
N PRO A 153 0.36 -15.65 9.85
CA PRO A 153 1.22 -15.01 10.84
C PRO A 153 2.31 -14.12 10.22
N ASN A 154 2.66 -14.30 8.94
CA ASN A 154 3.72 -13.53 8.28
C ASN A 154 3.45 -13.20 6.78
N PRO A 155 2.32 -12.60 6.40
CA PRO A 155 2.12 -12.10 5.05
C PRO A 155 3.08 -10.94 4.78
N ARG A 156 3.77 -11.04 3.64
CA ARG A 156 4.55 -9.94 3.10
C ARG A 156 3.60 -8.99 2.37
N VAL A 157 3.48 -7.77 2.88
CA VAL A 157 2.65 -6.72 2.29
C VAL A 157 3.52 -5.64 1.68
N TYR A 158 3.06 -5.07 0.58
CA TYR A 158 3.60 -3.83 0.05
C TYR A 158 3.01 -2.64 0.80
N PHE A 159 3.82 -1.64 1.12
CA PHE A 159 3.36 -0.41 1.76
C PHE A 159 3.92 0.81 1.08
N VAL A 160 3.17 1.90 1.17
CA VAL A 160 3.60 3.25 0.83
C VAL A 160 3.29 4.14 2.03
N ALA A 161 4.30 4.83 2.53
CA ALA A 161 4.20 5.74 3.67
C ALA A 161 4.58 7.16 3.25
N ARG A 162 3.87 8.14 3.82
CA ARG A 162 4.15 9.57 3.68
C ARG A 162 4.12 10.23 5.05
N PRO A 163 4.91 11.29 5.28
CA PRO A 163 4.89 11.99 6.55
C PRO A 163 3.55 12.69 6.74
N LEU A 164 2.92 12.48 7.90
CA LEU A 164 1.76 13.25 8.32
C LEU A 164 2.26 14.53 9.02
N VAL A 165 2.25 15.65 8.31
CA VAL A 165 2.65 16.95 8.87
C VAL A 165 1.45 17.59 9.55
N VAL A 166 1.55 17.77 10.87
CA VAL A 166 0.55 18.49 11.66
C VAL A 166 0.88 19.97 11.60
N ASP A 167 0.34 20.67 10.60
CA ASP A 167 0.43 22.14 10.52
C ASP A 167 -0.55 22.84 11.49
N ARG A 168 -1.55 22.12 12.01
CA ARG A 168 -2.62 22.69 12.85
C ARG A 168 -3.00 21.75 13.99
N PRO A 169 -3.17 22.26 15.23
CA PRO A 169 -3.62 21.44 16.35
C PRO A 169 -5.06 20.94 16.11
N SER A 170 -5.26 19.66 16.41
CA SER A 170 -6.56 18.97 16.46
C SER A 170 -7.44 19.48 17.59
#